data_AF-A0A7C7QZ50-F1
#
_entry.id   AF-A0A7C7QZ50-F1
#
_cell.length_a   1.000
_cell.length_b   1.000
_cell.length_c   1.000
_cell.angle_alpha   90.00
_cell.angle_beta   90.00
_cell.angle_gamma   90.00
#
_symmetry.space_group_name_H-M   'P 1'
#
loop_
_entity.id
_entity.type
_entity.pdbx_description
1 polymer ?
#
loop_
_entity_poly.entity_id
_entity_poly.type
_entity_poly.pdbx_seq_one_letter_code
_entity_poly.pdbx_strand_id
1 'polypeptide(L)'
;MPFAVQIGPSAVLQVPDTDADVQIAVSSVRSQCPDLGYFRVIGHTPETERKLAAKSTVYVREENEPFAQEMLATTAPEALNGNLTQAPNRALRKGVRTGPFGSKFQG
;
A
#
# COMPACT_ATOMS: atom_id res chain seq x y z
N MET A 1 7.25 -3.33 -25.05
CA MET A 1 8.03 -3.11 -23.81
C MET A 1 7.12 -3.50 -22.65
N PRO A 2 7.36 -4.60 -21.91
CA PRO A 2 6.54 -4.86 -20.74
C PRO A 2 6.87 -3.81 -19.68
N PHE A 3 5.86 -3.26 -19.02
CA PHE A 3 6.01 -2.35 -17.90
C PHE A 3 6.47 -3.15 -16.69
N ALA A 4 7.78 -3.27 -16.49
CA ALA A 4 8.35 -3.94 -15.32
C ALA A 4 8.48 -2.96 -14.15
N VAL A 5 8.02 -3.36 -12.97
CA VAL A 5 8.19 -2.61 -11.74
C VAL A 5 9.66 -2.71 -11.32
N GLN A 6 10.33 -1.57 -11.15
CA GLN A 6 11.69 -1.52 -10.63
C GLN A 6 11.70 -1.15 -9.15
N ILE A 7 12.27 -2.01 -8.32
CA ILE A 7 12.34 -1.85 -6.86
C ILE A 7 13.76 -1.51 -6.37
N GLY A 8 14.75 -1.60 -7.27
CA GLY A 8 16.17 -1.40 -6.95
C GLY A 8 16.72 -2.44 -5.97
N PRO A 9 17.94 -2.22 -5.43
CA PRO A 9 18.45 -3.00 -4.30
C PRO A 9 17.39 -3.15 -3.21
N SER A 10 17.17 -4.38 -2.79
CA SER A 10 16.14 -4.76 -1.83
C SER A 10 16.67 -5.83 -0.88
N ALA A 11 16.11 -5.88 0.33
CA ALA A 11 16.46 -6.86 1.35
C ALA A 11 15.23 -7.22 2.19
N VAL A 12 15.29 -8.36 2.85
CA VAL A 12 14.33 -8.74 3.90
C VAL A 12 15.03 -8.59 5.24
N LEU A 13 14.44 -7.79 6.13
CA LEU A 13 14.92 -7.58 7.49
C LEU A 13 14.04 -8.35 8.47
N GLN A 14 14.67 -8.97 9.46
CA GLN A 14 13.96 -9.55 10.61
C GLN A 14 13.91 -8.53 11.74
N VAL A 15 12.75 -8.38 12.38
CA VAL A 15 12.64 -7.59 13.62
C VAL A 15 13.04 -8.47 14.80
N PRO A 16 14.12 -8.14 15.53
CA PRO A 16 14.49 -8.88 16.75
C PRO A 16 13.57 -8.52 17.92
N ASP A 17 13.63 -9.32 18.98
CA ASP A 17 13.01 -9.03 20.28
C ASP A 17 11.48 -8.83 20.25
N THR A 18 10.79 -9.66 19.46
CA THR A 18 9.32 -9.73 19.47
C THR A 18 8.87 -11.17 19.61
N ASP A 19 7.70 -11.40 20.24
CA ASP A 19 7.08 -12.73 20.35
C ASP A 19 6.52 -13.24 19.00
N ALA A 20 6.58 -12.42 17.95
CA ALA A 20 6.10 -12.73 16.62
C ALA A 20 7.25 -12.82 15.60
N ASP A 21 7.04 -13.62 14.56
CA ASP A 21 7.90 -13.62 13.38
C ASP A 21 7.49 -12.44 12.47
N VAL A 22 8.29 -11.37 12.48
CA VAL A 22 8.03 -10.15 11.71
C VAL A 22 9.15 -9.88 10.75
N GLN A 23 8.82 -9.96 9.46
CA GLN A 23 9.73 -9.70 8.35
C GLN A 23 9.32 -8.43 7.61
N ILE A 24 10.32 -7.63 7.27
CA ILE A 24 10.15 -6.34 6.60
C ILE A 24 10.90 -6.37 5.28
N ALA A 25 10.14 -6.29 4.19
CA ALA A 25 10.66 -6.01 2.87
C ALA A 25 11.10 -4.55 2.77
N VAL A 26 12.39 -4.30 2.52
CA VAL A 26 12.92 -2.96 2.25
C VAL A 26 13.44 -2.87 0.83
N SER A 27 13.17 -1.74 0.18
CA SER A 27 13.64 -1.45 -1.17
C SER A 27 14.19 -0.02 -1.24
N SER A 28 15.22 0.17 -2.05
CA SER A 28 15.86 1.48 -2.24
C SER A 28 15.03 2.44 -3.10
N VAL A 29 14.14 1.91 -3.93
CA VAL A 29 13.22 2.71 -4.75
C VAL A 29 11.85 2.73 -4.10
N ARG A 30 11.34 3.94 -3.85
CA ARG A 30 9.97 4.11 -3.41
C ARG A 30 9.02 3.64 -4.51
N SER A 31 8.35 2.52 -4.26
CA SER A 31 7.30 1.99 -5.12
C SER A 31 6.02 1.75 -4.33
N GLN A 32 4.90 1.63 -5.02
CA GLN A 32 3.73 0.97 -4.46
C GLN A 32 3.94 -0.55 -4.54
N CYS A 33 3.04 -1.33 -3.93
CA CYS A 33 2.94 -2.78 -4.15
C CYS A 33 1.82 -3.00 -5.18
N PRO A 34 2.10 -3.00 -6.49
CA PRO A 34 1.06 -3.17 -7.50
C PRO A 34 0.56 -4.61 -7.58
N ASP A 35 1.42 -5.58 -7.26
CA ASP A 35 1.11 -7.00 -7.35
C ASP A 35 1.92 -7.81 -6.32
N LEU A 36 1.58 -9.09 -6.19
CA LEU A 36 2.23 -10.05 -5.30
C LEU A 36 3.63 -10.47 -5.74
N GLY A 37 3.99 -10.24 -7.01
CA GLY A 37 5.34 -10.46 -7.53
C GLY A 37 6.40 -9.67 -6.74
N TYR A 38 6.00 -8.56 -6.13
CA TYR A 38 6.85 -7.77 -5.23
C TYR A 38 7.48 -8.62 -4.12
N PHE A 39 6.67 -9.48 -3.48
CA PHE A 39 7.10 -10.37 -2.40
C PHE A 39 7.88 -11.57 -2.93
N ARG A 40 7.52 -12.08 -4.12
CA ARG A 40 8.22 -13.21 -4.73
C ARG A 40 9.66 -12.87 -5.12
N VAL A 41 9.90 -11.66 -5.62
CA VAL A 41 11.26 -11.19 -5.99
C VAL A 41 12.21 -11.13 -4.79
N ILE A 42 11.67 -10.95 -3.58
CA ILE A 42 12.44 -10.90 -2.34
C ILE A 42 12.40 -12.24 -1.56
N GLY A 43 11.89 -13.31 -2.18
CA GLY A 43 11.95 -14.68 -1.64
C GLY A 43 10.74 -15.13 -0.82
N HIS A 44 9.68 -14.34 -0.73
CA HIS A 44 8.45 -14.70 -0.03
C HIS A 44 7.43 -15.38 -0.95
N THR A 45 6.61 -16.26 -0.36
CA THR A 45 5.45 -16.85 -1.04
C THR A 45 4.19 -16.33 -0.35
N PRO A 46 3.57 -15.24 -0.85
CA PRO A 46 2.44 -14.54 -0.22
C PRO A 46 1.31 -15.44 0.27
N GLU A 47 1.01 -16.47 -0.51
CA GLU A 47 -0.08 -17.42 -0.26
C GLU A 47 0.17 -18.31 0.97
N THR A 48 1.41 -18.38 1.44
CA THR A 48 1.79 -19.17 2.63
C THR A 48 1.93 -18.32 3.90
N GLU A 49 1.94 -16.99 3.75
CA GLU A 49 2.08 -16.07 4.87
C GLU A 49 0.79 -16.02 5.69
N ARG A 50 0.89 -16.12 7.03
CA ARG A 50 -0.29 -16.02 7.91
C ARG A 50 -0.98 -14.66 7.83
N LYS A 51 -0.17 -13.60 7.63
CA LYS A 51 -0.61 -12.21 7.53
C LYS A 51 0.34 -11.49 6.58
N LEU A 52 -0.23 -10.73 5.65
CA LEU A 52 0.52 -9.92 4.70
C LEU A 52 0.05 -8.47 4.78
N ALA A 53 1.00 -7.55 4.96
CA ALA A 53 0.74 -6.12 4.91
C ALA A 53 1.33 -5.57 3.61
N ALA A 54 0.48 -4.99 2.76
CA ALA A 54 0.90 -4.40 1.50
C ALA A 54 0.49 -2.94 1.42
N LYS A 55 1.37 -2.09 0.88
CA LYS A 55 1.08 -0.68 0.64
C LYS A 55 0.32 -0.51 -0.67
N SER A 56 -0.96 -0.86 -0.66
CA SER A 56 -1.87 -0.73 -1.79
C SER A 56 -3.31 -0.92 -1.31
N THR A 57 -4.25 -0.15 -1.86
CA THR A 57 -5.68 -0.25 -1.51
C THR A 57 -6.50 -0.98 -2.56
N VAL A 58 -6.07 -0.99 -3.83
CA VAL A 58 -6.89 -1.42 -4.97
C VAL A 58 -6.26 -2.58 -5.72
N TYR A 59 -5.03 -2.43 -6.19
CA TYR A 59 -4.37 -3.43 -7.04
C TYR A 59 -4.10 -4.75 -6.31
N VAL A 60 -3.78 -4.68 -5.01
CA VAL A 60 -3.55 -5.85 -4.18
C VAL A 60 -4.86 -6.61 -3.90
N ARG A 61 -6.03 -5.94 -3.93
CA ARG A 61 -7.30 -6.59 -3.59
C ARG A 61 -7.64 -7.72 -4.56
N GLU A 62 -7.60 -7.45 -5.85
CA GLU A 62 -7.97 -8.43 -6.87
C GLU A 62 -7.07 -9.67 -6.84
N GLU A 63 -5.77 -9.47 -6.58
CA GLU A 63 -4.82 -10.58 -6.51
C GLU A 63 -4.88 -11.35 -5.17
N ASN A 64 -5.24 -10.69 -4.07
CA ASN A 64 -5.22 -11.31 -2.74
C ASN A 64 -6.56 -11.93 -2.33
N GLU A 65 -7.68 -11.39 -2.80
CA GLU A 65 -9.03 -11.88 -2.46
C GLU A 65 -9.20 -13.40 -2.66
N PRO A 66 -8.64 -14.06 -3.70
CA PRO A 66 -8.84 -15.49 -3.89
C PRO A 66 -8.28 -16.39 -2.77
N PHE A 67 -7.30 -15.91 -2.00
CA PHE A 67 -6.64 -16.71 -0.97
C PHE A 67 -6.62 -16.06 0.43
N ALA A 68 -6.94 -14.77 0.53
CA ALA A 68 -7.07 -14.10 1.81
C ALA A 68 -8.43 -14.44 2.46
N GLN A 69 -8.41 -14.96 3.69
CA GLN A 69 -9.64 -15.17 4.46
C GLN A 69 -10.36 -13.84 4.74
N GLU A 70 -9.60 -12.79 5.01
CA GLU A 70 -10.13 -11.46 5.31
C GLU A 70 -9.17 -10.38 4.81
N MET A 71 -9.73 -9.27 4.32
CA MET A 71 -8.96 -8.11 3.88
C MET A 71 -9.26 -6.90 4.77
N LEU A 72 -8.26 -6.49 5.54
CA LEU A 72 -8.37 -5.36 6.47
C LEU A 72 -7.78 -4.11 5.84
N ALA A 73 -8.61 -3.08 5.63
CA ALA A 73 -8.14 -1.75 5.24
C ALA A 73 -7.67 -1.00 6.49
N THR A 74 -6.40 -0.61 6.54
CA THR A 74 -5.82 0.12 7.66
C THR A 74 -5.38 1.52 7.23
N THR A 75 -5.54 2.50 8.12
CA THR A 75 -4.94 3.83 7.92
C THR A 75 -3.59 3.88 8.63
N ALA A 76 -2.53 4.20 7.89
CA ALA A 76 -1.22 4.50 8.44
C ALA A 76 -0.91 6.01 8.31
N PRO A 77 0.03 6.56 9.10
CA PRO A 77 0.55 7.90 8.87
C PRO A 77 1.30 7.92 7.53
N GLU A 78 0.67 8.46 6.49
CA GLU A 78 1.20 8.37 5.12
C GLU A 78 1.44 9.73 4.48
N ALA A 79 2.54 9.83 3.73
CA ALA A 79 2.83 10.99 2.88
C ALA A 79 1.83 11.16 1.71
N LEU A 80 1.08 10.11 1.37
CA LEU A 80 0.02 10.11 0.36
C LEU A 80 -1.28 9.69 1.03
N ASN A 81 -1.97 10.65 1.64
CA ASN A 81 -3.27 10.41 2.23
C ASN A 81 -4.36 10.49 1.13
N GLY A 82 -5.07 9.39 0.90
CA GLY A 82 -6.19 9.33 -0.03
C GLY A 82 -7.42 10.15 0.41
N ASN A 83 -7.46 10.58 1.68
CA ASN A 83 -8.50 11.45 2.19
C ASN A 83 -8.27 12.90 1.75
N LEU A 84 -8.94 13.28 0.66
CA LEU A 84 -8.87 14.64 0.09
C LEU A 84 -9.37 15.74 1.04
N THR A 85 -10.12 15.41 2.10
CA THR A 85 -10.51 16.39 3.14
C THR A 85 -9.34 16.80 4.04
N GLN A 86 -8.32 15.94 4.16
CA GLN A 86 -7.13 16.18 4.98
C GLN A 86 -5.94 16.69 4.13
N ALA A 87 -6.06 16.66 2.81
CA ALA A 87 -5.06 17.18 1.91
C ALA A 87 -5.01 18.73 1.99
N PRO A 88 -3.82 19.35 2.06
CA PRO A 88 -3.66 20.81 2.19
C PRO A 88 -3.88 21.54 0.85
N ASN A 89 -4.93 21.17 0.13
CA ASN A 89 -5.25 21.73 -1.18
C ASN A 89 -5.69 23.19 -1.08
N ARG A 90 -5.01 24.08 -1.81
CA ARG A 90 -5.31 25.53 -1.81
C ARG A 90 -5.87 26.05 -3.13
N ALA A 91 -5.86 25.23 -4.18
CA ALA A 91 -6.17 25.65 -5.55
C ALA A 91 -7.27 24.80 -6.20
N LEU A 92 -8.16 24.22 -5.40
CA LEU A 92 -9.32 23.51 -5.95
C LEU A 92 -10.35 24.51 -6.48
N ARG A 93 -11.07 24.13 -7.53
CA ARG A 93 -12.19 24.94 -8.02
C ARG A 93 -13.27 25.00 -6.94
N LYS A 94 -13.82 26.19 -6.70
CA LYS A 94 -14.96 26.37 -5.79
C LYS A 94 -16.11 25.44 -6.19
N GLY A 95 -16.69 24.75 -5.21
CA GLY A 95 -17.80 23.83 -5.43
C GLY A 95 -17.42 22.36 -5.65
N VAL A 96 -16.14 22.04 -5.90
CA VAL A 96 -15.66 20.66 -6.04
C VAL A 96 -15.78 19.92 -4.72
N ARG A 97 -16.31 18.68 -4.74
CA ARG A 97 -16.42 17.87 -3.53
C ARG A 97 -15.08 17.22 -3.19
N THR A 98 -14.69 17.27 -1.91
CA THR A 98 -13.44 16.67 -1.39
C THR A 98 -13.61 15.19 -0.99
N GLY A 99 -14.61 14.51 -1.55
CA GLY A 99 -14.90 13.10 -1.30
C GLY A 99 -16.28 12.69 -1.83
N PRO A 100 -16.58 11.39 -1.94
CA PRO A 100 -17.91 10.89 -2.26
C PRO A 100 -18.93 11.47 -1.26
N PHE A 101 -19.94 12.17 -1.78
CA PHE A 101 -20.93 12.91 -0.96
C PHE A 101 -20.34 13.93 0.03
N GLY A 102 -19.04 14.26 -0.08
CA GLY A 102 -18.34 15.14 0.83
C GLY A 102 -18.64 16.61 0.62
N SER A 103 -18.12 17.42 1.54
CA SER A 103 -18.21 18.89 1.51
C SER A 103 -17.63 19.47 0.22
N LYS A 104 -18.19 20.60 -0.21
CA LYS A 104 -17.69 21.36 -1.35
C LYS A 104 -16.57 22.29 -0.90
N PHE A 105 -15.47 22.32 -1.65
CA PHE A 105 -14.36 23.25 -1.47
C PHE A 105 -14.82 24.70 -1.69
N GLN A 106 -14.44 25.61 -0.80
CA GLN A 106 -14.93 27.00 -0.81
C GLN A 106 -13.89 28.03 -1.28
N GLY A 107 -12.61 27.67 -1.32
CA GLY A 107 -11.49 28.60 -1.48
C GLY A 107 -10.56 28.55 -0.29
#